data_AF-A0A5E5PNS0-F1
#
_entry.id   AF-A0A5E5PNS0-F1
#
_cell.length_a   1.000
_cell.length_b   1.000
_cell.length_c   1.000
_cell.angle_alpha   90.00
_cell.angle_beta   90.00
_cell.angle_gamma   90.00
#
_symmetry.space_group_name_H-M   'P 1'
#
loop_
_entity.id
_entity.type
_entity.pdbx_description
1 polymer ?
#
loop_
_entity_poly.entity_id
_entity_poly.type
_entity_poly.pdbx_seq_one_letter_code
_entity_poly.pdbx_strand_id
1 'polypeptide(L)'
;AWGNPDSGGADAPAGKGYTKIYSNSYAFAALKADGSIKAWGDSDFGGKKAPAGKGYTKIYSNAYAFATLKADGSIKAWGNPDSGGKKAPTDKGYIKIYSTDQAFAALKADGSIASWGNLGNSWNKLDNKHKNVPTDRGYIKIYSNTFAFSAVKPDGSIRTWGEASYGGAYASDYNLALDKPATESSTDTSSIPLFAGHAADGNTDGEFLNGSTTLTKKEQGAWWQVDLGSEKKINKIIIYNRTDCCADRLSNYQVSISNKADFSTHIYQQDFHVAPNPKNTIKLDAPGKQGRYVRVQLLDKNYLSLAEVQVMGIDL
;
A
#
# COMPACT_ATOMS: atom_id res chain seq x y z
N ALA A 1 41.46 0.62 -14.82
CA ALA A 1 40.13 1.17 -15.10
C ALA A 1 40.16 1.90 -16.44
N TRP A 2 39.00 2.21 -17.01
CA TRP A 2 38.84 2.98 -18.24
C TRP A 2 37.61 3.89 -18.11
N GLY A 3 37.57 5.01 -18.84
CA GLY A 3 36.48 6.00 -18.80
C GLY A 3 36.89 7.32 -18.12
N ASN A 4 35.91 8.10 -17.66
CA ASN A 4 36.16 9.38 -16.98
C ASN A 4 36.95 9.15 -15.68
N PRO A 5 38.16 9.72 -15.52
CA PRO A 5 38.99 9.57 -14.32
C PRO A 5 38.25 9.90 -13.01
N ASP A 6 37.46 10.97 -13.01
CA ASP A 6 36.71 11.44 -11.84
C ASP A 6 35.58 10.48 -11.46
N SER A 7 35.11 9.68 -12.42
CA SER A 7 34.04 8.69 -12.23
C SER A 7 34.55 7.25 -12.12
N GLY A 8 35.81 7.06 -11.70
CA GLY A 8 36.41 5.75 -11.48
C GLY A 8 37.08 5.13 -12.71
N GLY A 9 37.28 5.93 -13.78
CA GLY A 9 38.11 5.59 -14.93
C GLY A 9 39.61 5.51 -14.62
N ALA A 10 40.03 6.03 -13.46
CA ALA A 10 41.38 5.92 -12.91
C ALA A 10 41.36 5.28 -11.51
N ASP A 11 42.54 5.01 -10.95
CA ASP A 11 42.76 4.61 -9.55
C ASP A 11 42.04 3.34 -9.08
N ALA A 12 41.75 2.42 -10.02
CA ALA A 12 41.29 1.09 -9.66
C ALA A 12 42.29 0.41 -8.71
N PRO A 13 41.80 -0.24 -7.65
CA PRO A 13 42.68 -0.78 -6.62
C PRO A 13 43.55 -1.92 -7.18
N ALA A 14 44.86 -1.80 -6.96
CA ALA A 14 45.81 -2.86 -7.25
C ALA A 14 45.74 -3.98 -6.18
N GLY A 15 46.19 -5.18 -6.57
CA GLY A 15 46.30 -6.34 -5.68
C GLY A 15 45.39 -7.50 -6.07
N LYS A 16 45.38 -8.54 -5.23
CA LYS A 16 44.64 -9.80 -5.44
C LYS A 16 43.57 -10.00 -4.36
N GLY A 17 42.71 -11.00 -4.56
CA GLY A 17 41.72 -11.43 -3.56
C GLY A 17 40.37 -10.70 -3.61
N TYR A 18 40.17 -9.83 -4.60
CA TYR A 18 38.86 -9.28 -4.94
C TYR A 18 38.01 -10.37 -5.63
N THR A 19 36.77 -10.53 -5.18
CA THR A 19 35.86 -11.57 -5.67
C THR A 19 34.68 -11.00 -6.45
N LYS A 20 34.30 -9.74 -6.19
CA LYS A 20 33.18 -9.05 -6.86
C LYS A 20 33.45 -7.56 -6.97
N ILE A 21 32.95 -6.96 -8.04
CA ILE A 21 32.96 -5.52 -8.28
C ILE A 21 31.52 -5.03 -8.44
N TYR A 22 31.26 -3.85 -7.92
CA TYR A 22 29.97 -3.15 -7.93
C TYR A 22 30.21 -1.72 -8.41
N SER A 23 29.22 -1.14 -9.07
CA SER A 23 29.29 0.21 -9.60
C SER A 23 28.01 0.98 -9.34
N ASN A 24 28.15 2.30 -9.25
CA ASN A 24 27.07 3.25 -9.46
C ASN A 24 27.47 4.19 -10.63
N SER A 25 26.75 5.31 -10.81
CA SER A 25 27.00 6.19 -11.95
C SER A 25 28.37 6.89 -11.93
N TYR A 26 29.04 6.98 -10.77
CA TYR A 26 30.26 7.79 -10.60
C TYR A 26 31.39 7.09 -9.80
N ALA A 27 31.14 5.90 -9.28
CA ALA A 27 32.06 5.21 -8.39
C ALA A 27 31.94 3.69 -8.48
N PHE A 28 32.99 3.03 -8.00
CA PHE A 28 33.07 1.57 -7.92
C PHE A 28 33.45 1.12 -6.52
N ALA A 29 33.06 -0.11 -6.18
CA ALA A 29 33.45 -0.79 -4.96
C ALA A 29 33.78 -2.26 -5.25
N ALA A 30 34.90 -2.74 -4.73
CA ALA A 30 35.33 -4.13 -4.85
C ALA A 30 35.30 -4.82 -3.48
N LEU A 31 34.70 -6.01 -3.44
CA LEU A 31 34.60 -6.87 -2.26
C LEU A 31 35.69 -7.95 -2.32
N LYS A 32 36.39 -8.18 -1.21
CA LYS A 32 37.38 -9.26 -1.07
C LYS A 32 36.78 -10.53 -0.48
N ALA A 33 37.50 -11.65 -0.61
CA ALA A 33 37.10 -12.94 -0.04
C ALA A 33 36.94 -12.91 1.49
N ASP A 34 37.75 -12.10 2.19
CA ASP A 34 37.62 -11.89 3.64
C ASP A 34 36.48 -10.92 4.04
N GLY A 35 35.74 -10.44 3.03
CA GLY A 35 34.64 -9.50 3.20
C GLY A 35 35.08 -8.07 3.51
N SER A 36 36.34 -7.68 3.25
CA SER A 36 36.74 -6.26 3.26
C SER A 36 36.45 -5.57 1.92
N ILE A 37 36.34 -4.24 1.94
CA ILE A 37 35.88 -3.44 0.79
C ILE A 37 36.89 -2.37 0.43
N LYS A 38 37.10 -2.16 -0.87
CA LYS A 38 37.85 -1.02 -1.40
C LYS A 38 36.99 -0.28 -2.44
N ALA A 39 36.89 1.04 -2.31
CA ALA A 39 36.18 1.88 -3.27
C ALA A 39 37.13 2.85 -3.98
N TRP A 40 36.74 3.29 -5.19
CA TRP A 40 37.42 4.29 -6.00
C TRP A 40 36.43 5.04 -6.91
N GLY A 41 36.84 6.17 -7.46
CA GLY A 41 36.00 7.12 -8.22
C GLY A 41 35.59 8.33 -7.37
N ASP A 42 34.46 8.95 -7.73
CA ASP A 42 34.01 10.20 -7.14
C ASP A 42 33.72 10.05 -5.63
N SER A 43 34.27 10.95 -4.81
CA SER A 43 34.14 10.86 -3.36
C SER A 43 32.72 11.10 -2.84
N ASP A 44 31.94 11.94 -3.51
CA ASP A 44 30.58 12.30 -3.10
C ASP A 44 29.60 11.18 -3.42
N PHE A 45 29.94 10.31 -4.36
CA PHE A 45 29.16 9.14 -4.77
C PHE A 45 29.73 7.80 -4.26
N GLY A 46 30.64 7.85 -3.27
CA GLY A 46 31.08 6.65 -2.56
C GLY A 46 32.34 5.98 -3.12
N GLY A 47 33.06 6.66 -4.01
CA GLY A 47 34.41 6.28 -4.43
C GLY A 47 35.45 6.40 -3.31
N LYS A 48 35.09 7.04 -2.19
CA LYS A 48 35.86 7.06 -0.95
C LYS A 48 34.98 6.66 0.24
N LYS A 49 35.62 6.46 1.41
CA LYS A 49 34.95 6.19 2.70
C LYS A 49 34.11 4.91 2.73
N ALA A 50 34.49 3.89 1.95
CA ALA A 50 33.91 2.56 2.09
C ALA A 50 34.04 2.07 3.55
N PRO A 51 33.05 1.36 4.10
CA PRO A 51 33.07 0.92 5.49
C PRO A 51 34.30 0.07 5.82
N ALA A 52 34.98 0.43 6.91
CA ALA A 52 36.08 -0.35 7.45
C ALA A 52 35.58 -1.66 8.08
N GLY A 53 36.43 -2.69 8.04
CA GLY A 53 36.19 -4.00 8.64
C GLY A 53 36.12 -5.13 7.62
N LYS A 54 35.72 -6.30 8.12
CA LYS A 54 35.61 -7.57 7.38
C LYS A 54 34.22 -8.19 7.56
N GLY A 55 33.98 -9.28 6.84
CA GLY A 55 32.75 -10.08 6.95
C GLY A 55 31.53 -9.49 6.24
N TYR A 56 31.72 -8.50 5.35
CA TYR A 56 30.68 -8.10 4.41
C TYR A 56 30.51 -9.20 3.35
N THR A 57 29.26 -9.59 3.08
CA THR A 57 28.95 -10.71 2.18
C THR A 57 28.43 -10.22 0.83
N LYS A 58 27.79 -9.04 0.80
CA LYS A 58 27.26 -8.40 -0.40
C LYS A 58 27.36 -6.88 -0.32
N ILE A 59 27.51 -6.26 -1.49
CA ILE A 59 27.32 -4.83 -1.71
C ILE A 59 26.13 -4.66 -2.66
N TYR A 60 25.38 -3.60 -2.47
CA TYR A 60 24.28 -3.15 -3.31
C TYR A 60 24.55 -1.69 -3.67
N SER A 61 24.17 -1.28 -4.87
CA SER A 61 24.28 0.09 -5.34
C SER A 61 22.93 0.63 -5.79
N ASN A 62 22.77 1.94 -5.67
CA ASN A 62 21.83 2.72 -6.49
C ASN A 62 22.65 3.67 -7.38
N ALA A 63 22.04 4.68 -8.00
CA ALA A 63 22.76 5.55 -8.93
C ALA A 63 23.87 6.40 -8.25
N TYR A 64 23.81 6.62 -6.93
CA TYR A 64 24.66 7.62 -6.24
C TYR A 64 25.27 7.15 -4.91
N ALA A 65 24.93 5.95 -4.44
CA ALA A 65 25.34 5.43 -3.14
C ALA A 65 25.46 3.90 -3.13
N PHE A 66 26.05 3.38 -2.06
CA PHE A 66 26.21 1.95 -1.81
C PHE A 66 25.68 1.56 -0.42
N ALA A 67 25.24 0.31 -0.32
CA ALA A 67 24.87 -0.35 0.93
C ALA A 67 25.53 -1.74 1.01
N THR A 68 25.86 -2.18 2.21
CA THR A 68 26.47 -3.50 2.48
C THR A 68 25.57 -4.36 3.33
N LEU A 69 25.74 -5.67 3.21
CA LEU A 69 25.09 -6.66 4.06
C LEU A 69 26.12 -7.63 4.64
N LYS A 70 26.00 -7.94 5.93
CA LYS A 70 26.75 -9.01 6.61
C LYS A 70 25.90 -10.27 6.80
N ALA A 71 26.54 -11.37 7.21
CA ALA A 71 25.86 -12.64 7.51
C ALA A 71 24.86 -12.52 8.68
N ASP A 72 25.12 -11.66 9.66
CA ASP A 72 24.18 -11.36 10.75
C ASP A 72 23.04 -10.41 10.33
N GLY A 73 23.02 -10.03 9.05
CA GLY A 73 22.04 -9.11 8.49
C GLY A 73 22.26 -7.64 8.85
N SER A 74 23.39 -7.26 9.43
CA SER A 74 23.71 -5.83 9.66
C SER A 74 24.02 -5.09 8.35
N ILE A 75 23.63 -3.81 8.29
CA ILE A 75 23.78 -2.96 7.12
C ILE A 75 24.66 -1.75 7.44
N LYS A 76 25.54 -1.37 6.50
CA LYS A 76 26.18 -0.06 6.46
C LYS A 76 26.05 0.54 5.07
N ALA A 77 25.88 1.86 4.99
CA ALA A 77 25.82 2.59 3.72
C ALA A 77 26.87 3.71 3.65
N TRP A 78 27.24 4.10 2.43
CA TRP A 78 28.14 5.21 2.13
C TRP A 78 27.87 5.77 0.73
N GLY A 79 28.44 6.95 0.42
CA GLY A 79 28.20 7.70 -0.81
C GLY A 79 27.25 8.86 -0.59
N ASN A 80 26.48 9.24 -1.61
CA ASN A 80 25.66 10.45 -1.56
C ASN A 80 24.65 10.38 -0.38
N PRO A 81 24.68 11.34 0.55
CA PRO A 81 23.87 11.26 1.76
C PRO A 81 22.36 11.23 1.50
N ASP A 82 21.89 11.94 0.48
CA ASP A 82 20.45 12.05 0.20
C ASP A 82 19.95 10.82 -0.57
N SER A 83 20.85 10.14 -1.29
CA SER A 83 20.57 8.89 -1.98
C SER A 83 20.76 7.65 -1.10
N GLY A 84 20.70 7.79 0.23
CA GLY A 84 20.80 6.66 1.15
C GLY A 84 22.23 6.25 1.50
N GLY A 85 23.24 7.06 1.17
CA GLY A 85 24.62 6.89 1.63
C GLY A 85 24.82 7.15 3.14
N LYS A 86 23.77 7.59 3.85
CA LYS A 86 23.70 7.69 5.32
C LYS A 86 22.36 7.11 5.80
N LYS A 87 22.23 6.96 7.12
CA LYS A 87 20.98 6.55 7.81
C LYS A 87 20.45 5.17 7.40
N ALA A 88 21.35 4.25 7.04
CA ALA A 88 20.99 2.84 6.96
C ALA A 88 20.45 2.35 8.32
N PRO A 89 19.54 1.35 8.33
CA PRO A 89 19.03 0.78 9.56
C PRO A 89 20.15 0.22 10.44
N THR A 90 20.02 0.40 11.76
CA THR A 90 21.04 0.01 12.74
C THR A 90 20.80 -1.36 13.36
N ASP A 91 19.61 -1.92 13.17
CA ASP A 91 19.24 -3.26 13.60
C ASP A 91 19.73 -4.34 12.62
N LYS A 92 19.47 -5.61 12.96
CA LYS A 92 20.01 -6.80 12.28
C LYS A 92 18.91 -7.69 11.71
N GLY A 93 19.31 -8.78 11.06
CA GLY A 93 18.40 -9.80 10.54
C GLY A 93 17.86 -9.52 9.13
N TYR A 94 18.42 -8.53 8.42
CA TYR A 94 18.13 -8.31 7.02
C TYR A 94 18.75 -9.41 6.16
N ILE A 95 18.01 -9.88 5.17
CA ILE A 95 18.42 -10.97 4.28
C ILE A 95 18.71 -10.47 2.85
N LYS A 96 18.15 -9.34 2.46
CA LYS A 96 18.32 -8.77 1.12
C LYS A 96 18.04 -7.27 1.10
N ILE A 97 18.77 -6.56 0.23
CA ILE A 97 18.57 -5.14 -0.05
C ILE A 97 18.13 -5.00 -1.52
N TYR A 98 17.28 -4.02 -1.77
CA TYR A 98 16.73 -3.63 -3.06
C TYR A 98 16.98 -2.12 -3.25
N SER A 99 17.08 -1.68 -4.50
CA SER A 99 17.44 -0.31 -4.83
C SER A 99 16.43 0.30 -5.80
N THR A 100 16.13 1.57 -5.61
CA THR A 100 15.69 2.50 -6.68
C THR A 100 16.91 3.30 -7.13
N ASP A 101 16.74 4.38 -7.93
CA ASP A 101 17.87 5.23 -8.30
C ASP A 101 18.47 5.99 -7.11
N GLN A 102 17.65 6.34 -6.11
CA GLN A 102 18.06 7.20 -5.00
C GLN A 102 17.69 6.67 -3.60
N ALA A 103 17.14 5.47 -3.50
CA ALA A 103 16.80 4.86 -2.20
C ALA A 103 17.12 3.37 -2.17
N PHE A 104 17.06 2.84 -0.95
CA PHE A 104 17.18 1.44 -0.67
C PHE A 104 16.00 0.96 0.17
N ALA A 105 15.66 -0.32 0.02
CA ALA A 105 14.77 -1.06 0.90
C ALA A 105 15.42 -2.38 1.29
N ALA A 106 15.34 -2.76 2.57
CA ALA A 106 15.88 -4.02 3.08
C ALA A 106 14.77 -4.87 3.70
N LEU A 107 14.77 -6.16 3.35
CA LEU A 107 13.82 -7.17 3.81
C LEU A 107 14.47 -8.05 4.87
N LYS A 108 13.76 -8.31 5.97
CA LYS A 108 14.15 -9.29 7.00
C LYS A 108 13.50 -10.65 6.78
N ALA A 109 14.02 -11.67 7.47
CA ALA A 109 13.45 -13.03 7.46
C ALA A 109 12.03 -13.10 8.03
N ASP A 110 11.66 -12.22 8.98
CA ASP A 110 10.30 -12.11 9.52
C ASP A 110 9.34 -11.34 8.58
N GLY A 111 9.83 -10.93 7.41
CA GLY A 111 9.10 -10.16 6.43
C GLY A 111 8.90 -8.69 6.79
N SER A 112 9.56 -8.16 7.83
CA SER A 112 9.60 -6.70 8.05
C SER A 112 10.51 -5.99 7.05
N ILE A 113 10.18 -4.72 6.75
CA ILE A 113 10.88 -3.91 5.76
C ILE A 113 11.39 -2.61 6.38
N ALA A 114 12.63 -2.23 6.08
CA ALA A 114 13.16 -0.89 6.34
C ALA A 114 13.54 -0.21 5.02
N SER A 115 13.26 1.08 4.88
CA SER A 115 13.64 1.87 3.69
C SER A 115 14.34 3.16 4.08
N TRP A 116 15.32 3.59 3.28
CA TRP A 116 16.09 4.81 3.51
C TRP A 116 16.62 5.41 2.20
N GLY A 117 17.13 6.65 2.26
CA GLY A 117 17.46 7.46 1.09
C GLY A 117 16.27 8.29 0.61
N ASN A 118 16.32 8.74 -0.64
CA ASN A 118 15.29 9.60 -1.19
C ASN A 118 14.16 8.77 -1.84
N LEU A 119 13.04 8.68 -1.13
CA LEU A 119 11.84 7.95 -1.57
C LEU A 119 10.90 8.79 -2.45
N GLY A 120 11.28 10.02 -2.83
CA GLY A 120 10.53 10.87 -3.76
C GLY A 120 11.40 11.41 -4.90
N ASN A 121 10.78 11.96 -5.95
CA ASN A 121 11.54 12.70 -6.96
C ASN A 121 12.02 14.06 -6.38
N SER A 122 13.29 14.42 -6.58
CA SER A 122 13.89 15.61 -5.98
C SER A 122 13.60 16.92 -6.72
N TRP A 123 12.85 16.87 -7.83
CA TRP A 123 12.58 18.03 -8.68
C TRP A 123 11.54 18.99 -8.07
N ASN A 124 10.65 18.48 -7.20
CA ASN A 124 9.73 19.29 -6.41
C ASN A 124 10.08 19.12 -4.93
N LYS A 125 10.77 20.10 -4.34
CA LYS A 125 11.04 20.18 -2.90
C LYS A 125 9.73 20.27 -2.11
N LEU A 126 9.12 19.13 -1.82
CA LEU A 126 7.99 19.02 -0.90
C LEU A 126 8.26 17.88 0.09
N ASP A 127 8.36 18.32 1.35
CA ASP A 127 8.42 17.61 2.63
C ASP A 127 8.71 16.10 2.64
N ASN A 128 9.91 15.75 3.11
CA ASN A 128 10.44 14.40 3.18
C ASN A 128 10.21 13.81 4.58
N LYS A 129 9.08 13.13 4.80
CA LYS A 129 8.92 12.22 5.96
C LYS A 129 8.14 10.95 5.58
N HIS A 130 8.83 10.02 4.91
CA HIS A 130 8.44 8.60 4.75
C HIS A 130 7.18 8.33 3.93
N LYS A 131 7.26 8.36 2.59
CA LYS A 131 6.13 8.10 1.66
C LYS A 131 5.64 6.63 1.70
N ASN A 132 4.94 6.27 2.79
CA ASN A 132 4.18 5.02 3.02
C ASN A 132 4.97 3.70 3.12
N VAL A 133 6.19 3.74 3.68
CA VAL A 133 6.98 2.52 3.94
C VAL A 133 6.16 1.52 4.77
N PRO A 134 6.14 0.22 4.41
CA PRO A 134 5.40 -0.80 5.16
C PRO A 134 5.88 -0.87 6.63
N THR A 135 4.95 -0.83 7.58
CA THR A 135 5.23 -1.03 9.02
C THR A 135 4.78 -2.40 9.52
N ASP A 136 4.02 -3.12 8.70
CA ASP A 136 3.60 -4.49 8.93
C ASP A 136 4.69 -5.50 8.48
N ARG A 137 4.43 -6.79 8.71
CA ARG A 137 5.37 -7.89 8.49
C ARG A 137 4.79 -8.94 7.53
N GLY A 138 5.56 -10.01 7.29
CA GLY A 138 5.11 -11.15 6.49
C GLY A 138 5.34 -11.00 4.99
N TYR A 139 6.03 -9.95 4.54
CA TYR A 139 6.43 -9.84 3.13
C TYR A 139 7.49 -10.88 2.79
N ILE A 140 7.37 -11.50 1.63
CA ILE A 140 8.32 -12.51 1.15
C ILE A 140 9.27 -11.97 0.09
N LYS A 141 8.90 -10.87 -0.58
CA LYS A 141 9.69 -10.30 -1.68
C LYS A 141 9.39 -8.83 -1.89
N ILE A 142 10.41 -8.10 -2.34
CA ILE A 142 10.33 -6.72 -2.80
C ILE A 142 10.70 -6.68 -4.28
N TYR A 143 10.06 -5.79 -5.03
CA TYR A 143 10.41 -5.38 -6.38
C TYR A 143 10.60 -3.86 -6.39
N SER A 144 11.39 -3.36 -7.32
CA SER A 144 11.64 -1.93 -7.45
C SER A 144 11.70 -1.51 -8.91
N ASN A 145 11.38 -0.23 -9.14
CA ASN A 145 11.65 0.48 -10.38
C ASN A 145 12.52 1.71 -10.07
N THR A 146 12.60 2.66 -10.99
CA THR A 146 13.43 3.87 -10.88
C THR A 146 13.17 4.66 -9.59
N PHE A 147 11.92 4.75 -9.10
CA PHE A 147 11.57 5.61 -7.94
C PHE A 147 10.56 5.01 -6.95
N ALA A 148 10.09 3.78 -7.17
CA ALA A 148 9.11 3.12 -6.32
C ALA A 148 9.48 1.67 -6.01
N PHE A 149 8.89 1.18 -4.93
CA PHE A 149 8.99 -0.20 -4.47
C PHE A 149 7.60 -0.83 -4.38
N SER A 150 7.54 -2.15 -4.55
CA SER A 150 6.39 -2.97 -4.21
C SER A 150 6.84 -4.21 -3.44
N ALA A 151 6.05 -4.64 -2.46
CA ALA A 151 6.28 -5.86 -1.69
C ALA A 151 5.05 -6.74 -1.72
N VAL A 152 5.25 -8.06 -1.68
CA VAL A 152 4.18 -9.05 -1.75
C VAL A 152 4.24 -10.01 -0.57
N LYS A 153 3.08 -10.34 -0.01
CA LYS A 153 2.86 -11.36 1.02
C LYS A 153 2.52 -12.73 0.38
N PRO A 154 2.60 -13.86 1.11
CA PRO A 154 2.28 -15.19 0.57
C PRO A 154 0.85 -15.34 0.03
N ASP A 155 -0.09 -14.59 0.58
CA ASP A 155 -1.50 -14.53 0.16
C ASP A 155 -1.73 -13.73 -1.14
N GLY A 156 -0.67 -13.11 -1.69
CA GLY A 156 -0.74 -12.26 -2.87
C GLY A 156 -1.02 -10.78 -2.59
N SER A 157 -1.23 -10.40 -1.33
CA SER A 157 -1.42 -8.99 -0.94
C SER A 157 -0.18 -8.16 -1.27
N ILE A 158 -0.37 -7.00 -1.90
CA ILE A 158 0.71 -6.12 -2.37
C ILE A 158 0.70 -4.79 -1.63
N ARG A 159 1.90 -4.34 -1.24
CA ARG A 159 2.15 -3.01 -0.67
C ARG A 159 3.11 -2.23 -1.56
N THR A 160 2.72 -1.05 -2.01
CA THR A 160 3.57 -0.12 -2.77
C THR A 160 4.03 1.04 -1.89
N TRP A 161 5.21 1.61 -2.16
CA TRP A 161 5.68 2.84 -1.53
C TRP A 161 6.75 3.54 -2.38
N GLY A 162 7.01 4.81 -2.08
CA GLY A 162 7.93 5.66 -2.85
C GLY A 162 7.21 6.74 -3.65
N GLU A 163 7.70 7.05 -4.86
CA GLU A 163 7.15 8.14 -5.67
C GLU A 163 5.83 7.75 -6.33
N ALA A 164 4.77 8.54 -6.05
CA ALA A 164 3.41 8.25 -6.48
C ALA A 164 3.26 8.13 -8.00
N SER A 165 3.92 9.04 -8.74
CA SER A 165 3.91 9.07 -10.21
C SER A 165 4.59 7.86 -10.88
N TYR A 166 5.32 7.04 -10.11
CA TYR A 166 6.00 5.83 -10.57
C TYR A 166 5.42 4.55 -9.94
N GLY A 167 4.18 4.61 -9.45
CA GLY A 167 3.50 3.46 -8.82
C GLY A 167 3.84 3.26 -7.34
N GLY A 168 4.56 4.21 -6.72
CA GLY A 168 4.81 4.22 -5.27
C GLY A 168 3.63 4.75 -4.45
N ALA A 169 2.52 5.11 -5.11
CA ALA A 169 1.30 5.48 -4.44
C ALA A 169 0.72 4.24 -3.76
N TYR A 170 0.78 4.22 -2.43
CA TYR A 170 -0.07 3.31 -1.68
C TYR A 170 -1.48 3.89 -1.64
N ALA A 171 -2.46 3.19 -2.18
CA ALA A 171 -3.86 3.52 -1.96
C ALA A 171 -4.17 3.28 -0.48
N SER A 172 -4.16 4.33 0.33
CA SER A 172 -4.51 4.27 1.75
C SER A 172 -6.01 4.06 2.00
N ASP A 173 -6.80 4.03 0.93
CA ASP A 173 -8.26 3.94 0.96
C ASP A 173 -8.74 3.51 -0.44
N TYR A 174 -9.13 2.24 -0.61
CA TYR A 174 -9.79 1.77 -1.83
C TYR A 174 -11.14 1.13 -1.49
N ASN A 175 -12.04 1.05 -2.48
CA ASN A 175 -13.36 0.46 -2.27
C ASN A 175 -13.22 -1.06 -2.09
N LEU A 176 -13.18 -1.52 -0.85
CA LEU A 176 -13.10 -2.92 -0.46
C LEU A 176 -14.33 -3.73 -0.87
N ALA A 177 -15.46 -3.05 -1.11
CA ALA A 177 -16.71 -3.66 -1.55
C ALA A 177 -16.79 -3.89 -3.06
N LEU A 178 -15.90 -3.26 -3.86
CA LEU A 178 -15.95 -3.36 -5.31
C LEU A 178 -15.87 -4.83 -5.77
N ASP A 179 -16.86 -5.23 -6.57
CA ASP A 179 -17.07 -6.58 -7.11
C ASP A 179 -17.15 -7.69 -6.03
N LYS A 180 -17.45 -7.33 -4.78
CA LYS A 180 -17.60 -8.31 -3.70
C LYS A 180 -19.00 -8.91 -3.67
N PRO A 181 -19.12 -10.16 -3.17
CA PRO A 181 -20.43 -10.77 -2.95
C PRO A 181 -21.28 -9.91 -2.01
N ALA A 182 -22.41 -9.45 -2.53
CA ALA A 182 -23.44 -8.74 -1.78
C ALA A 182 -24.73 -9.55 -1.74
N THR A 183 -25.47 -9.41 -0.65
CA THR A 183 -26.80 -10.00 -0.47
C THR A 183 -27.76 -8.96 0.09
N GLU A 184 -29.05 -9.19 -0.14
CA GLU A 184 -30.13 -8.34 0.37
C GLU A 184 -31.23 -9.22 0.98
N SER A 185 -32.06 -8.63 1.84
CA SER A 185 -33.13 -9.33 2.55
C SER A 185 -34.18 -9.93 1.61
N SER A 186 -34.43 -9.25 0.50
CA SER A 186 -35.28 -9.69 -0.59
C SER A 186 -34.95 -8.90 -1.85
N THR A 187 -35.28 -9.44 -3.02
CA THR A 187 -35.18 -8.73 -4.30
C THR A 187 -36.58 -8.51 -4.85
N ASP A 188 -36.92 -7.27 -5.22
CA ASP A 188 -38.19 -6.96 -5.87
C ASP A 188 -38.17 -7.28 -7.36
N THR A 189 -39.34 -7.31 -7.99
CA THR A 189 -39.48 -7.52 -9.44
C THR A 189 -39.66 -6.19 -10.15
N SER A 190 -38.92 -5.98 -11.24
CA SER A 190 -38.92 -4.75 -12.04
C SER A 190 -38.81 -5.06 -13.54
N SER A 191 -38.95 -4.04 -14.38
CA SER A 191 -38.67 -4.10 -15.83
C SER A 191 -37.19 -4.25 -16.16
N ILE A 192 -36.30 -4.01 -15.19
CA ILE A 192 -34.85 -4.20 -15.30
C ILE A 192 -34.39 -5.32 -14.35
N PRO A 193 -33.29 -6.01 -14.65
CA PRO A 193 -32.66 -6.94 -13.71
C PRO A 193 -32.27 -6.22 -12.41
N LEU A 194 -32.51 -6.87 -11.28
CA LEU A 194 -32.16 -6.38 -9.95
C LEU A 194 -31.43 -7.49 -9.20
N PHE A 195 -30.33 -7.14 -8.56
CA PHE A 195 -29.62 -8.00 -7.63
C PHE A 195 -28.74 -7.15 -6.73
N ALA A 196 -28.44 -7.66 -5.52
CA ALA A 196 -27.67 -6.94 -4.52
C ALA A 196 -26.30 -6.43 -5.00
N GLY A 197 -25.68 -7.11 -5.97
CA GLY A 197 -24.36 -6.74 -6.51
C GLY A 197 -24.27 -5.37 -7.16
N HIS A 198 -25.40 -4.79 -7.63
CA HIS A 198 -25.39 -3.43 -8.20
C HIS A 198 -24.84 -2.37 -7.24
N ALA A 199 -25.14 -2.49 -5.94
CA ALA A 199 -24.62 -1.54 -4.95
C ALA A 199 -23.15 -1.79 -4.55
N ALA A 200 -22.43 -2.61 -5.29
CA ALA A 200 -21.02 -2.93 -5.07
C ALA A 200 -20.23 -3.07 -6.38
N ASP A 201 -20.77 -2.62 -7.51
CA ASP A 201 -20.13 -2.75 -8.84
C ASP A 201 -19.32 -1.49 -9.24
N GLY A 202 -19.35 -0.45 -8.41
CA GLY A 202 -18.64 0.80 -8.63
C GLY A 202 -19.38 1.82 -9.48
N ASN A 203 -20.59 1.51 -9.96
CA ASN A 203 -21.45 2.45 -10.66
C ASN A 203 -22.28 3.26 -9.66
N THR A 204 -22.04 4.57 -9.59
CA THR A 204 -22.71 5.46 -8.62
C THR A 204 -24.00 6.09 -9.15
N ASP A 205 -24.54 5.59 -10.28
CA ASP A 205 -25.71 6.18 -10.91
C ASP A 205 -26.98 5.86 -10.11
N GLY A 206 -27.64 6.91 -9.62
CA GLY A 206 -28.87 6.78 -8.85
C GLY A 206 -30.14 6.70 -9.69
N GLU A 207 -30.06 6.82 -11.01
CA GLU A 207 -31.21 6.69 -11.91
C GLU A 207 -31.62 5.21 -12.03
N PHE A 208 -32.80 4.87 -11.53
CA PHE A 208 -33.23 3.47 -11.43
C PHE A 208 -33.25 2.75 -12.77
N LEU A 209 -33.75 3.40 -13.83
CA LEU A 209 -33.88 2.79 -15.15
C LEU A 209 -32.53 2.56 -15.86
N ASN A 210 -31.43 3.14 -15.35
CA ASN A 210 -30.09 2.89 -15.86
C ASN A 210 -29.48 1.57 -15.36
N GLY A 211 -30.19 0.85 -14.47
CA GLY A 211 -29.80 -0.49 -14.06
C GLY A 211 -28.65 -0.55 -13.06
N SER A 212 -28.39 0.53 -12.32
CA SER A 212 -27.30 0.63 -11.34
C SER A 212 -27.76 0.50 -9.88
N THR A 213 -29.08 0.42 -9.63
CA THR A 213 -29.61 0.43 -8.27
C THR A 213 -30.10 -0.94 -7.82
N THR A 214 -29.97 -1.24 -6.53
CA THR A 214 -30.67 -2.34 -5.86
C THR A 214 -32.11 -1.95 -5.51
N LEU A 215 -32.96 -2.95 -5.28
CA LEU A 215 -34.33 -2.74 -4.81
C LEU A 215 -34.84 -3.98 -4.09
N THR A 216 -35.05 -3.85 -2.78
CA THR A 216 -35.73 -4.88 -1.98
C THR A 216 -37.24 -4.79 -2.14
N LYS A 217 -37.97 -5.81 -1.70
CA LYS A 217 -39.41 -5.68 -1.49
C LYS A 217 -39.70 -4.71 -0.34
N LYS A 218 -40.95 -4.25 -0.25
CA LYS A 218 -41.42 -3.45 0.90
C LYS A 218 -41.58 -4.32 2.15
N GLU A 219 -40.63 -4.24 3.05
CA GLU A 219 -40.60 -5.03 4.28
C GLU A 219 -40.03 -4.25 5.45
N GLN A 220 -40.35 -4.72 6.66
CA GLN A 220 -39.84 -4.11 7.89
C GLN A 220 -38.36 -4.46 8.02
N GLY A 221 -37.51 -3.44 8.13
CA GLY A 221 -36.08 -3.66 8.35
C GLY A 221 -35.36 -4.27 7.15
N ALA A 222 -35.80 -3.96 5.93
CA ALA A 222 -35.12 -4.36 4.69
C ALA A 222 -33.63 -4.00 4.76
N TRP A 223 -32.77 -4.88 4.29
CA TRP A 223 -31.31 -4.71 4.41
C TRP A 223 -30.56 -5.15 3.17
N TRP A 224 -29.38 -4.54 3.01
CA TRP A 224 -28.35 -4.91 2.06
C TRP A 224 -27.03 -5.08 2.80
N GLN A 225 -26.22 -6.06 2.43
CA GLN A 225 -24.89 -6.26 3.02
C GLN A 225 -23.86 -6.76 2.00
N VAL A 226 -22.59 -6.51 2.29
CA VAL A 226 -21.44 -7.01 1.51
C VAL A 226 -20.48 -7.81 2.38
N ASP A 227 -19.95 -8.90 1.83
CA ASP A 227 -18.84 -9.68 2.40
C ASP A 227 -17.51 -9.24 1.77
N LEU A 228 -16.65 -8.60 2.56
CA LEU A 228 -15.34 -8.13 2.09
C LEU A 228 -14.33 -9.28 1.87
N GLY A 229 -14.72 -10.53 2.16
CA GLY A 229 -13.96 -11.76 1.96
C GLY A 229 -13.03 -12.12 3.13
N SER A 230 -12.50 -11.11 3.83
CA SER A 230 -11.74 -11.27 5.07
C SER A 230 -11.99 -10.06 5.97
N GLU A 231 -11.48 -10.10 7.20
CA GLU A 231 -11.41 -8.89 8.02
C GLU A 231 -10.54 -7.84 7.31
N LYS A 232 -11.04 -6.61 7.22
CA LYS A 232 -10.38 -5.46 6.60
C LYS A 232 -10.34 -4.30 7.57
N LYS A 233 -9.43 -3.36 7.36
CA LYS A 233 -9.45 -2.07 8.05
C LYS A 233 -10.29 -1.08 7.27
N ILE A 234 -11.46 -0.74 7.79
CA ILE A 234 -12.41 0.19 7.20
C ILE A 234 -12.20 1.57 7.82
N ASN A 235 -12.01 2.58 6.96
CA ASN A 235 -11.81 3.98 7.37
C ASN A 235 -13.07 4.83 7.18
N LYS A 236 -13.87 4.51 6.16
CA LYS A 236 -15.02 5.32 5.74
C LYS A 236 -16.00 4.48 4.93
N ILE A 237 -17.29 4.75 5.06
CA ILE A 237 -18.34 4.15 4.23
C ILE A 237 -19.03 5.29 3.47
N ILE A 238 -19.22 5.14 2.16
CA ILE A 238 -19.98 6.08 1.34
C ILE A 238 -21.20 5.36 0.80
N ILE A 239 -22.39 5.91 1.07
CA ILE A 239 -23.66 5.37 0.60
C ILE A 239 -24.23 6.31 -0.44
N TYR A 240 -24.37 5.82 -1.66
CA TYR A 240 -25.04 6.49 -2.76
C TYR A 240 -26.49 6.01 -2.84
N ASN A 241 -27.41 6.97 -2.85
CA ASN A 241 -28.84 6.73 -2.89
C ASN A 241 -29.35 6.78 -4.33
N ARG A 242 -30.56 6.26 -4.53
CA ARG A 242 -31.36 6.51 -5.73
C ARG A 242 -31.65 8.02 -5.88
N THR A 243 -31.64 8.55 -7.10
CA THR A 243 -31.69 9.99 -7.37
C THR A 243 -32.83 10.46 -8.28
N ASP A 244 -33.52 9.57 -8.99
CA ASP A 244 -34.60 9.89 -9.94
C ASP A 244 -35.95 10.15 -9.25
N CYS A 245 -36.37 9.22 -8.42
CA CYS A 245 -37.52 9.32 -7.54
C CYS A 245 -37.17 8.68 -6.22
N CYS A 246 -38.02 8.90 -5.22
CA CYS A 246 -38.10 7.96 -4.10
C CYS A 246 -36.84 7.92 -3.22
N ALA A 247 -35.97 8.94 -3.33
CA ALA A 247 -34.76 9.09 -2.53
C ALA A 247 -35.08 9.15 -1.02
N ASP A 248 -36.27 9.63 -0.67
CA ASP A 248 -36.81 9.69 0.69
C ASP A 248 -36.97 8.31 1.35
N ARG A 249 -36.97 7.21 0.58
CA ARG A 249 -37.07 5.85 1.14
C ARG A 249 -35.88 5.45 2.00
N LEU A 250 -34.70 6.03 1.75
CA LEU A 250 -33.49 5.85 2.57
C LEU A 250 -33.38 6.93 3.65
N SER A 251 -34.49 7.40 4.21
CA SER A 251 -34.47 8.47 5.22
C SER A 251 -34.27 7.96 6.65
N ASN A 252 -34.48 6.67 6.94
CA ASN A 252 -34.38 6.12 8.29
C ASN A 252 -33.69 4.75 8.28
N TYR A 253 -32.37 4.76 8.45
CA TYR A 253 -31.54 3.56 8.27
C TYR A 253 -30.37 3.51 9.25
N GLN A 254 -29.85 2.30 9.44
CA GLN A 254 -28.68 1.99 10.24
C GLN A 254 -27.56 1.47 9.35
N VAL A 255 -26.34 1.85 9.67
CA VAL A 255 -25.13 1.31 9.06
C VAL A 255 -24.33 0.60 10.12
N SER A 256 -23.91 -0.63 9.83
CA SER A 256 -23.18 -1.45 10.78
C SER A 256 -22.01 -2.23 10.17
N ILE A 257 -21.02 -2.53 11.00
CA ILE A 257 -19.84 -3.33 10.67
C ILE A 257 -19.79 -4.54 11.60
N SER A 258 -19.54 -5.74 11.06
CA SER A 258 -19.41 -6.98 11.85
C SER A 258 -18.34 -7.91 11.31
N ASN A 259 -17.89 -8.85 12.14
CA ASN A 259 -17.13 -10.02 11.69
C ASN A 259 -18.02 -11.25 11.45
N LYS A 260 -19.32 -11.15 11.74
CA LYS A 260 -20.30 -12.23 11.54
C LYS A 260 -21.35 -11.81 10.52
N ALA A 261 -21.67 -12.71 9.59
CA ALA A 261 -22.63 -12.47 8.51
C ALA A 261 -24.07 -12.25 9.02
N ASP A 262 -24.40 -12.74 10.21
CA ASP A 262 -25.70 -12.59 10.85
C ASP A 262 -25.85 -11.27 11.62
N PHE A 263 -24.78 -10.50 11.78
CA PHE A 263 -24.74 -9.28 12.59
C PHE A 263 -25.21 -9.50 14.05
N SER A 264 -25.01 -10.69 14.61
CA SER A 264 -25.24 -10.96 16.05
C SER A 264 -24.32 -10.15 16.97
N THR A 265 -23.23 -9.60 16.42
CA THR A 265 -22.30 -8.69 17.09
C THR A 265 -22.00 -7.50 16.19
N HIS A 266 -21.77 -6.33 16.79
CA HIS A 266 -21.48 -5.10 16.06
C HIS A 266 -20.16 -4.49 16.52
N ILE A 267 -19.30 -4.15 15.56
CA ILE A 267 -18.04 -3.43 15.79
C ILE A 267 -18.28 -1.92 15.67
N TYR A 268 -19.22 -1.56 14.82
CA TYR A 268 -19.73 -0.22 14.64
C TYR A 268 -21.20 -0.31 14.25
N GLN A 269 -21.99 0.63 14.73
CA GLN A 269 -23.41 0.74 14.46
C GLN A 269 -23.82 2.20 14.66
N GLN A 270 -24.50 2.78 13.70
CA GLN A 270 -25.02 4.14 13.79
C GLN A 270 -26.29 4.29 12.98
N ASP A 271 -27.27 5.00 13.56
CA ASP A 271 -28.54 5.33 12.93
C ASP A 271 -28.47 6.69 12.22
N PHE A 272 -29.20 6.80 11.12
CA PHE A 272 -29.28 7.97 10.25
C PHE A 272 -30.75 8.24 9.93
N HIS A 273 -31.14 9.51 10.08
CA HIS A 273 -32.52 9.96 9.92
C HIS A 273 -32.70 10.99 8.80
N VAL A 274 -31.77 11.01 7.84
CA VAL A 274 -31.79 11.89 6.66
C VAL A 274 -31.38 11.08 5.44
N ALA A 275 -32.18 11.22 4.37
CA ALA A 275 -31.91 10.58 3.09
C ALA A 275 -30.63 11.13 2.45
N PRO A 276 -29.67 10.28 2.05
CA PRO A 276 -28.52 10.74 1.28
C PRO A 276 -28.97 11.35 -0.05
N ASN A 277 -28.40 12.50 -0.43
CA ASN A 277 -28.68 13.14 -1.71
C ASN A 277 -27.43 13.83 -2.31
N PRO A 278 -26.79 13.26 -3.35
CA PRO A 278 -26.96 11.87 -3.80
C PRO A 278 -26.33 10.87 -2.83
N LYS A 279 -25.47 11.33 -1.90
CA LYS A 279 -24.69 10.43 -1.03
C LYS A 279 -24.49 10.93 0.39
N ASN A 280 -24.18 10.00 1.28
CA ASN A 280 -23.77 10.25 2.65
C ASN A 280 -22.38 9.63 2.86
N THR A 281 -21.48 10.36 3.52
CA THR A 281 -20.12 9.91 3.80
C THR A 281 -19.94 9.76 5.30
N ILE A 282 -19.81 8.51 5.75
CA ILE A 282 -19.64 8.13 7.14
C ILE A 282 -18.15 7.95 7.38
N LYS A 283 -17.53 8.91 8.08
CA LYS A 283 -16.12 8.80 8.50
C LYS A 283 -16.06 8.04 9.82
N LEU A 284 -15.19 7.04 9.90
CA LEU A 284 -14.96 6.30 11.12
C LEU A 284 -13.78 6.92 11.87
N ASP A 285 -13.91 7.07 13.20
CA ASP A 285 -12.87 7.67 14.03
C ASP A 285 -11.55 6.90 13.93
N ALA A 286 -10.42 7.62 14.02
CA ALA A 286 -9.09 7.01 14.04
C ALA A 286 -8.97 6.02 15.23
N PRO A 287 -8.44 4.79 15.02
CA PRO A 287 -7.69 4.33 13.86
C PRO A 287 -8.51 3.73 12.70
N GLY A 288 -9.84 3.83 12.70
CA GLY A 288 -10.77 3.11 11.82
C GLY A 288 -11.45 1.94 12.56
N LYS A 289 -12.18 1.09 11.84
CA LYS A 289 -12.81 -0.13 12.37
C LYS A 289 -12.30 -1.35 11.61
N GLN A 290 -12.02 -2.44 12.30
CA GLN A 290 -11.66 -3.71 11.67
C GLN A 290 -12.90 -4.57 11.56
N GLY A 291 -13.25 -5.04 10.37
CA GLY A 291 -14.47 -5.81 10.14
C GLY A 291 -14.50 -6.49 8.78
N ARG A 292 -15.35 -7.52 8.64
CA ARG A 292 -15.51 -8.28 7.38
C ARG A 292 -16.81 -7.95 6.63
N TYR A 293 -17.88 -7.63 7.34
CA TYR A 293 -19.19 -7.37 6.75
C TYR A 293 -19.62 -5.93 7.01
N VAL A 294 -20.24 -5.31 6.01
CA VAL A 294 -20.91 -4.01 6.13
C VAL A 294 -22.36 -4.18 5.73
N ARG A 295 -23.29 -3.65 6.53
CA ARG A 295 -24.74 -3.70 6.27
C ARG A 295 -25.34 -2.30 6.33
N VAL A 296 -26.26 -2.04 5.40
CA VAL A 296 -27.20 -0.91 5.42
C VAL A 296 -28.60 -1.51 5.62
N GLN A 297 -29.29 -1.09 6.67
CA GLN A 297 -30.59 -1.65 7.05
C GLN A 297 -31.58 -0.54 7.37
N LEU A 298 -32.79 -0.60 6.82
CA LEU A 298 -33.87 0.31 7.21
C LEU A 298 -34.29 0.06 8.66
N LEU A 299 -34.74 1.10 9.36
CA LEU A 299 -35.31 0.98 10.70
C LEU A 299 -36.84 0.86 10.68
N ASP A 300 -37.46 1.15 9.54
CA ASP A 300 -38.89 1.15 9.29
C ASP A 300 -39.29 0.16 8.18
N LYS A 301 -40.57 0.17 7.79
CA LYS A 301 -41.12 -0.66 6.71
C LYS A 301 -41.16 0.09 5.40
N ASN A 302 -40.14 -0.10 4.56
CA ASN A 302 -40.08 0.50 3.24
C ASN A 302 -39.33 -0.39 2.23
N TYR A 303 -39.21 0.07 0.99
CA TYR A 303 -38.28 -0.50 0.01
C TYR A 303 -36.89 0.09 0.24
N LEU A 304 -35.86 -0.74 0.32
CA LEU A 304 -34.47 -0.28 0.33
C LEU A 304 -33.95 -0.25 -1.11
N SER A 305 -33.45 0.90 -1.55
CA SER A 305 -32.76 1.07 -2.83
C SER A 305 -31.43 1.78 -2.61
N LEU A 306 -30.37 1.21 -3.15
CA LEU A 306 -29.01 1.75 -3.06
C LEU A 306 -28.42 1.79 -4.47
N ALA A 307 -27.77 2.90 -4.81
CA ALA A 307 -27.01 2.99 -6.06
C ALA A 307 -25.62 2.37 -5.90
N GLU A 308 -24.93 2.68 -4.79
CA GLU A 308 -23.59 2.13 -4.51
C GLU A 308 -23.30 2.25 -3.01
N VAL A 309 -22.59 1.26 -2.45
CA VAL A 309 -22.03 1.30 -1.10
C VAL A 309 -20.53 1.08 -1.17
N GLN A 310 -19.77 2.17 -1.10
CA GLN A 310 -18.31 2.10 -1.10
C GLN A 310 -17.79 1.91 0.32
N VAL A 311 -17.09 0.80 0.56
CA VAL A 311 -16.43 0.52 1.83
C VAL A 311 -14.96 0.86 1.68
N MET A 312 -14.58 2.06 2.09
CA MET A 312 -13.23 2.58 1.86
C MET A 312 -12.30 2.15 3.00
N GLY A 313 -11.22 1.47 2.63
CA GLY A 313 -10.26 0.96 3.59
C GLY A 313 -9.03 0.30 2.96
N ILE A 314 -8.38 -0.54 3.75
CA ILE A 314 -7.20 -1.31 3.35
C ILE A 314 -7.27 -2.75 3.88
N ASP A 315 -6.53 -3.65 3.24
CA ASP A 315 -6.28 -4.99 3.77
C ASP A 315 -5.49 -4.94 5.09
N LEU A 316 -5.71 -5.95 5.93
CA LEU A 316 -4.95 -6.21 7.16
C LEU A 316 -3.69 -7.04 6.89
#